data_AF-A0A8J7DCS5-F1
#
_entry.id   AF-A0A8J7DCS5-F1
#
_cell.length_a   1.000
_cell.length_b   1.000
_cell.length_c   1.000
_cell.angle_alpha   90.00
_cell.angle_beta   90.00
_cell.angle_gamma   90.00
#
_symmetry.space_group_name_H-M   'P 1'
#
loop_
_entity.id
_entity.type
_entity.pdbx_description
1 polymer ?
#
loop_
_entity_poly.entity_id
_entity_poly.type
_entity_poly.pdbx_seq_one_letter_code
_entity_poly.pdbx_strand_id
1 'polypeptide(L)' 'MNYRYAATDFVLELMSPSDTLRETQEKMQEYIDNGVKLGWLINPKMRQVEIYRLGQPVEILTSP' A
#
# COMPACT_ATOMS: atom_id res chain seq x y z
N MET A 1 -29.18 9.35 -1.65
CA MET A 1 -28.53 8.04 -1.93
C MET A 1 -27.16 8.08 -1.28
N ASN A 2 -26.95 7.31 -0.21
CA ASN A 2 -25.66 7.22 0.46
C ASN A 2 -24.87 6.08 -0.17
N TYR A 3 -23.95 6.40 -1.07
CA TYR A 3 -22.93 5.44 -1.50
C TYR A 3 -21.96 5.25 -0.33
N ARG A 4 -22.17 4.21 0.48
CA ARG A 4 -21.08 3.69 1.30
C ARG A 4 -20.19 2.93 0.33
N TYR A 5 -19.09 3.54 -0.10
CA TYR A 5 -17.97 2.79 -0.67
C TYR A 5 -17.67 1.69 0.33
N ALA A 6 -17.83 0.43 -0.06
CA ALA A 6 -17.44 -0.69 0.75
C ALA A 6 -15.98 -0.44 1.14
N ALA A 7 -15.69 -0.39 2.45
CA ALA A 7 -14.33 -0.25 2.93
C ALA A 7 -13.51 -1.36 2.27
N THR A 8 -12.63 -0.99 1.34
CA THR A 8 -11.80 -1.95 0.62
C THR A 8 -10.87 -2.58 1.65
N ASP A 9 -11.06 -3.87 1.94
CA ASP A 9 -10.24 -4.56 2.92
C ASP A 9 -8.78 -4.72 2.45
N PHE A 10 -8.55 -4.64 1.12
CA PHE A 10 -7.26 -4.84 0.50
C PHE A 10 -6.98 -3.87 -0.65
N VAL A 11 -5.73 -3.38 -0.74
CA VAL A 11 -5.19 -2.61 -1.89
C VAL A 11 -3.84 -3.16 -2.35
N LEU A 12 -3.54 -3.02 -3.63
CA LEU A 12 -2.23 -3.36 -4.19
C LEU A 12 -1.77 -2.22 -5.10
N GLU A 13 -0.55 -1.75 -4.86
CA GLU A 13 0.15 -0.77 -5.68
C GLU A 13 1.42 -1.41 -6.24
N LEU A 14 1.55 -1.43 -7.57
CA LEU A 14 2.77 -1.83 -8.25
C LEU A 14 3.46 -0.56 -8.75
N MET A 15 4.67 -0.29 -8.26
CA MET A 15 5.39 0.92 -8.65
C MET A 15 5.66 0.94 -10.16
N SER A 16 5.23 2.03 -10.80
CA SER A 16 5.58 2.33 -12.18
C SER A 16 7.02 2.81 -12.30
N PRO A 17 7.63 2.78 -13.51
CA PRO A 17 8.98 3.30 -13.71
C PRO A 17 9.14 4.78 -13.36
N SER A 18 8.08 5.59 -13.46
CA SER A 18 8.09 7.03 -13.16
C SER A 18 7.80 7.38 -11.71
N ASP A 19 7.29 6.44 -10.91
CA ASP A 19 6.92 6.71 -9.53
C ASP A 19 8.17 6.90 -8.67
N THR A 20 8.07 7.79 -7.68
CA THR A 20 9.03 7.83 -6.57
C THR A 20 8.54 6.97 -5.42
N LEU A 21 9.47 6.33 -4.70
CA LEU A 21 9.12 5.50 -3.55
C LEU A 21 8.31 6.28 -2.51
N ARG A 22 8.73 7.53 -2.24
CA ARG A 22 8.08 8.38 -1.24
C ARG A 22 6.63 8.67 -1.59
N GLU A 23 6.33 9.07 -2.81
CA GLU A 23 4.96 9.38 -3.23
C GLU A 23 4.06 8.15 -3.13
N THR A 24 4.56 6.97 -3.53
CA THR A 24 3.78 5.74 -3.41
C THR A 24 3.58 5.31 -1.96
N GLN A 25 4.58 5.50 -1.09
CA GLN A 25 4.44 5.25 0.36
C GLN A 25 3.43 6.19 1.02
N GLU A 26 3.42 7.48 0.66
CA GLU A 26 2.44 8.46 1.14
C GLU A 26 1.01 8.05 0.74
N LYS A 27 0.82 7.58 -0.50
CA LYS A 27 -0.46 7.04 -0.98
C LYS A 27 -0.89 5.77 -0.22
N MET A 28 0.04 4.86 0.08
CA MET A 28 -0.26 3.68 0.89
C MET A 28 -0.69 4.05 2.31
N GLN A 29 -0.08 5.07 2.91
CA GLN A 29 -0.49 5.57 4.22
C GLN A 29 -1.90 6.16 4.18
N GLU A 30 -2.25 6.93 3.13
CA GLU A 30 -3.61 7.45 2.94
C GLU A 30 -4.66 6.32 2.88
N TYR A 31 -4.35 5.20 2.22
CA TYR A 31 -5.24 4.04 2.22
C TYR A 31 -5.44 3.45 3.62
N ILE A 32 -4.37 3.28 4.40
CA ILE A 32 -4.47 2.76 5.77
C ILE A 32 -5.25 3.73 6.66
N ASP A 33 -5.00 5.04 6.56
CA ASP A 33 -5.69 6.08 7.32
C ASP A 33 -7.19 6.13 6.98
N ASN A 34 -7.57 5.78 5.75
CA ASN A 34 -8.96 5.63 5.30
C ASN A 34 -9.59 4.27 5.67
N GLY A 35 -8.90 3.43 6.43
CA GLY A 35 -9.43 2.19 7.00
C GLY A 35 -9.22 0.94 6.15
N VAL A 36 -8.34 0.97 5.14
CA VAL A 36 -7.89 -0.26 4.47
C VAL A 36 -7.16 -1.15 5.47
N LYS A 37 -7.48 -2.45 5.48
CA LYS A 37 -6.92 -3.39 6.47
C LYS A 37 -5.58 -3.98 6.04
N LEU A 38 -5.37 -4.15 4.74
CA LEU A 38 -4.15 -4.72 4.16
C LEU A 38 -3.77 -3.98 2.87
N GLY A 39 -2.50 -3.61 2.72
CA GLY A 39 -1.98 -2.98 1.51
C GLY A 39 -0.65 -3.57 1.12
N TRP A 40 -0.43 -3.85 -0.17
CA TRP A 40 0.87 -4.25 -0.70
C TRP A 40 1.41 -3.19 -1.64
N LEU A 41 2.64 -2.75 -1.39
CA LEU A 41 3.43 -1.94 -2.31
C LEU A 41 4.56 -2.79 -2.88
N ILE A 42 4.50 -3.08 -4.17
CA ILE A 42 5.52 -3.86 -4.88
C ILE A 42 6.48 -2.89 -5.58
N ASN A 43 7.75 -2.97 -5.24
CA ASN A 43 8.84 -2.22 -5.88
C ASN A 43 9.74 -3.19 -6.66
N PRO A 44 9.53 -3.36 -7.99
CA PRO A 44 10.33 -4.27 -8.80
C PRO A 44 11.80 -3.85 -8.92
N LYS A 45 12.09 -2.54 -8.90
CA LYS A 45 13.46 -2.01 -9.03
C LYS A 45 14.32 -2.44 -7.84
N MET A 46 13.75 -2.42 -6.64
CA MET A 46 14.43 -2.84 -5.40
C MET A 46 14.18 -4.31 -5.05
N ARG A 47 13.33 -5.01 -5.81
CA ARG A 47 12.86 -6.38 -5.51
C ARG A 47 12.32 -6.48 -4.09
N GLN A 48 11.44 -5.55 -3.74
CA GLN A 48 10.86 -5.45 -2.41
C GLN A 48 9.34 -5.44 -2.46
N VAL A 49 8.74 -5.96 -1.40
CA VAL A 49 7.31 -5.78 -1.11
C VAL A 49 7.20 -5.17 0.27
N GLU A 50 6.54 -4.02 0.37
CA GLU A 50 6.12 -3.43 1.64
C GLU A 50 4.68 -3.85 1.92
N ILE A 51 4.43 -4.35 3.13
CA ILE A 51 3.14 -4.84 3.59
C ILE A 51 2.66 -3.89 4.69
N TYR A 52 1.56 -3.22 4.38
CA TYR A 52 0.85 -2.30 5.25
C TYR A 52 -0.33 -3.03 5.89
N ARG A 53 -0.45 -2.94 7.21
CA ARG A 53 -1.58 -3.49 7.96
C ARG A 53 -2.08 -2.44 8.93
N LEU A 54 -3.39 -2.30 9.05
CA LEU A 54 -3.99 -1.29 9.93
C LEU A 54 -3.51 -1.48 11.38
N GLY A 55 -2.93 -0.43 11.95
CA GLY A 55 -2.44 -0.44 13.33
C GLY A 55 -1.15 -1.25 13.56
N GLN A 56 -0.44 -1.64 12.50
CA GLN A 56 0.84 -2.34 12.61
C GLN A 56 1.95 -1.58 11.85
N PRO A 57 3.21 -1.73 12.28
CA PRO A 57 4.35 -1.23 11.51
C PRO A 57 4.40 -1.86 10.12
N VAL A 58 4.97 -1.13 9.15
CA VAL A 58 5.22 -1.64 7.80
C VAL A 58 6.21 -2.81 7.87
N GLU A 59 5.85 -3.93 7.26
CA GLU A 59 6.71 -5.09 7.08
C GLU A 59 7.35 -5.02 5.69
N ILE A 60 8.67 -5.21 5.59
CA ILE A 60 9.40 -5.15 4.32
C ILE A 60 9.99 -6.52 4.03
N LEU A 61 9.61 -7.10 2.89
CA LEU A 61 10.20 -8.33 2.36
C LEU A 61 11.17 -7.97 1.23
N THR A 62 12.39 -8.52 1.29
CA THR A 62 13.44 -8.33 0.29
C THR A 62 13.69 -9.61 -0.49
N SER A 63 13.68 -9.51 -1.82
CA SER A 63 13.75 -10.65 -2.74
C SER A 63 12.83 -11.83 -2.37
N PRO A 64 11.53 -11.59 -2.09
CA PRO A 64 10.56 -12.66 -1.81
C PRO A 64 10.26 -13.54 -3.03
#